data_AF-A0A2G9YYN3-F1
#
_entry.id   AF-A0A2G9YYN3-F1
#
_cell.length_a   1.000
_cell.length_b   1.000
_cell.length_c   1.000
_cell.angle_alpha   90.00
_cell.angle_beta   90.00
_cell.angle_gamma   90.00
#
_symmetry.space_group_name_H-M   'P 1'
#
loop_
_entity.id
_entity.type
_entity.pdbx_description
1 polymer ?
#
loop_
_entity_poly.entity_id
_entity_poly.type
_entity_poly.pdbx_seq_one_letter_code
_entity_poly.pdbx_strand_id
1 'polypeptide(L)'
;MSKRGKVQEIRKHNFAFLGLLKCASCGASITAEIQKGHNYYRCTKKKGPCQEKHYLREEQLTEQIKSFLQKVSLSSQDTKKVLAALETEQEQAKQQARSKIESLKEQLSQVETKLAKLLDVFLADALSTEEYAAKKQELMTQKVSLQEKITDFEQKGLSWLEPAREFVLSLNQAAKLVESENK
;
A
#
# COMPACT_ATOMS: atom_id res chain seq x y z
N MET A 1 23.35 -41.07 -5.96
CA MET A 1 22.00 -41.51 -6.39
C MET A 1 21.63 -40.78 -7.68
N SER A 2 21.68 -41.47 -8.82
CA SER A 2 21.37 -40.88 -10.12
C SER A 2 19.84 -40.75 -10.28
N LYS A 3 19.34 -39.56 -10.63
CA LYS A 3 17.92 -39.28 -10.80
C LYS A 3 17.37 -40.11 -11.97
N ARG A 4 16.69 -41.22 -11.67
CA ARG A 4 16.00 -42.07 -12.65
C ARG A 4 14.64 -41.45 -13.00
N GLY A 5 14.61 -40.69 -14.08
CA GLY A 5 13.40 -40.18 -14.72
C GLY A 5 13.76 -39.20 -15.84
N LYS A 6 13.14 -39.33 -17.01
CA LYS A 6 13.30 -38.35 -18.11
C LYS A 6 12.82 -37.00 -17.59
N VAL A 7 13.71 -36.02 -17.49
CA VAL A 7 13.34 -34.66 -17.07
C VAL A 7 12.32 -34.13 -18.08
N GLN A 8 11.07 -33.97 -17.65
CA GLN A 8 10.10 -33.22 -18.44
C GLN A 8 10.49 -31.75 -18.34
N GLU A 9 10.94 -31.18 -19.44
CA GLU A 9 11.07 -29.74 -19.55
C GLU A 9 9.68 -29.12 -19.38
N ILE A 10 9.51 -28.38 -18.28
CA ILE A 10 8.30 -27.59 -18.05
C ILE A 10 8.32 -26.47 -19.08
N ARG A 11 7.53 -26.62 -20.15
CA ARG A 11 7.25 -25.52 -21.08
C ARG A 11 6.45 -24.46 -20.32
N LYS A 12 7.14 -23.42 -19.87
CA LYS A 12 6.50 -22.25 -19.27
C LYS A 12 5.86 -21.45 -20.39
N HIS A 13 4.54 -21.55 -20.49
CA HIS A 13 3.76 -20.63 -21.31
C HIS A 13 3.46 -19.38 -20.47
N ASN A 14 3.84 -18.21 -20.99
CA ASN A 14 3.54 -16.93 -20.36
C ASN A 14 2.20 -16.42 -20.89
N PHE A 15 1.13 -16.66 -20.13
CA PHE A 15 -0.21 -16.14 -20.43
C PHE A 15 -0.46 -14.89 -19.59
N ALA A 16 -0.75 -13.76 -20.24
CA ALA A 16 -0.79 -12.44 -19.62
C ALA A 16 -1.81 -12.32 -18.47
N PHE A 17 -2.95 -13.03 -18.55
CA PHE A 17 -4.08 -12.83 -17.64
C PHE A 17 -4.30 -13.97 -16.64
N LEU A 18 -3.36 -14.93 -16.54
CA LEU A 18 -3.46 -15.99 -15.53
C LEU A 18 -3.39 -15.44 -14.11
N GLY A 19 -4.24 -15.95 -13.23
CA GLY A 19 -4.30 -15.55 -11.82
C GLY A 19 -5.05 -14.24 -11.55
N LEU A 20 -5.29 -13.42 -12.58
CA LEU A 20 -6.03 -12.16 -12.46
C LEU A 20 -7.54 -12.34 -12.60
N LEU A 21 -7.99 -13.36 -13.35
CA LEU A 21 -9.38 -13.51 -13.75
C LEU A 21 -10.10 -14.66 -13.02
N LYS A 22 -11.38 -14.42 -12.71
CA LYS A 22 -12.31 -15.41 -12.18
C LYS A 22 -13.56 -15.51 -13.05
N CYS A 23 -14.09 -16.71 -13.19
CA CYS A 23 -15.35 -16.94 -13.88
C CYS A 23 -16.50 -16.32 -13.08
N ALA A 24 -17.29 -15.45 -13.71
CA ALA A 24 -18.43 -14.81 -13.06
C ALA A 24 -19.50 -15.83 -12.60
N SER A 25 -19.71 -16.90 -13.38
CA SER A 25 -20.81 -17.86 -13.13
C SER A 25 -20.54 -18.83 -11.99
N CYS A 26 -19.30 -19.27 -11.79
CA CYS A 26 -18.96 -20.27 -10.75
C CYS A 26 -17.84 -19.84 -9.80
N GLY A 27 -17.22 -18.68 -10.00
CA GLY A 27 -16.14 -18.15 -9.17
C GLY A 27 -14.85 -18.98 -9.18
N ALA A 28 -14.69 -19.92 -10.12
CA ALA A 28 -13.45 -20.65 -10.33
C ALA A 28 -12.44 -19.79 -11.09
N SER A 29 -11.15 -20.08 -10.92
CA SER A 29 -10.10 -19.37 -11.65
C SER A 29 -10.18 -19.65 -13.15
N ILE A 30 -9.79 -18.66 -13.95
CA ILE A 30 -9.61 -18.80 -15.39
C ILE A 30 -8.21 -19.37 -15.66
N THR A 31 -8.13 -20.30 -16.62
CA THR A 31 -6.89 -20.84 -17.17
C THR A 31 -6.76 -20.50 -18.64
N ALA A 32 -5.61 -20.78 -19.24
CA ALA A 32 -5.32 -20.47 -20.63
C ALA A 32 -4.66 -21.66 -21.34
N GLU A 33 -4.91 -21.78 -22.64
CA GLU A 33 -4.29 -22.78 -23.51
C GLU A 33 -4.03 -22.21 -24.90
N ILE A 34 -3.02 -22.76 -25.60
CA ILE A 34 -2.66 -22.36 -26.95
C ILE A 34 -3.38 -23.27 -27.95
N GLN A 35 -4.16 -22.68 -28.85
CA GLN A 35 -4.77 -23.39 -29.97
C GLN A 35 -4.44 -22.68 -31.28
N LYS A 36 -3.86 -23.41 -32.24
CA LYS A 36 -3.50 -22.89 -33.58
C LYS A 36 -2.71 -21.57 -33.54
N GLY A 37 -1.80 -21.44 -32.57
CA GLY A 37 -0.97 -20.24 -32.40
C GLY A 37 -1.63 -19.09 -31.64
N HIS A 38 -2.87 -19.24 -31.16
CA HIS A 38 -3.57 -18.22 -30.38
C HIS A 38 -3.80 -18.67 -28.94
N ASN A 39 -3.76 -17.71 -28.02
CA ASN A 39 -4.03 -17.92 -26.60
C ASN A 39 -5.55 -17.82 -26.34
N TYR A 40 -6.12 -18.83 -25.70
CA TYR A 40 -7.53 -18.86 -25.32
C TYR A 40 -7.68 -19.05 -23.82
N TYR A 41 -8.57 -18.26 -23.23
CA TYR A 41 -8.89 -18.27 -21.80
C TYR A 41 -10.22 -18.99 -21.55
N ARG A 42 -10.26 -19.83 -20.51
CA ARG A 42 -11.46 -20.59 -20.13
C ARG A 42 -11.58 -20.80 -18.63
N CYS A 43 -12.81 -21.03 -18.18
CA CYS A 43 -13.06 -21.46 -16.81
C CYS A 43 -12.48 -22.86 -16.55
N THR A 44 -11.81 -23.02 -15.41
CA THR A 44 -11.27 -24.33 -14.97
C THR A 44 -12.34 -25.31 -14.49
N LYS A 45 -13.55 -24.84 -14.18
CA LYS A 45 -14.68 -25.64 -13.64
C LYS A 45 -14.34 -26.43 -12.37
N LYS A 46 -13.29 -26.04 -11.64
CA LYS A 46 -12.84 -26.71 -10.40
C LYS A 46 -13.82 -26.62 -9.24
N LYS A 47 -14.79 -25.69 -9.30
CA LYS A 47 -15.83 -25.50 -8.29
C LYS A 47 -17.14 -26.25 -8.61
N GLY A 48 -17.15 -27.12 -9.62
CA GLY A 48 -18.32 -27.89 -10.05
C GLY A 48 -18.80 -27.51 -11.46
N PRO A 49 -20.00 -28.00 -11.86
CA PRO A 49 -20.56 -27.72 -13.18
C PRO A 49 -20.69 -26.22 -13.42
N CYS A 50 -20.07 -25.74 -14.49
CA CYS A 50 -20.15 -24.33 -14.90
C CYS A 50 -20.87 -24.24 -16.25
N GLN A 51 -21.82 -23.31 -16.33
CA GLN A 51 -22.55 -22.99 -17.55
C GLN A 51 -21.66 -22.33 -18.61
N GLU A 52 -20.52 -21.76 -18.21
CA GLU A 52 -19.55 -21.18 -19.12
C GLU A 52 -18.91 -22.27 -20.00
N LYS A 53 -19.17 -22.18 -21.30
CA LYS A 53 -18.70 -23.13 -22.33
C LYS A 53 -17.76 -22.47 -23.32
N HIS A 54 -17.73 -21.14 -23.37
CA HIS A 54 -16.97 -20.41 -24.37
C HIS A 54 -15.51 -20.20 -23.93
N TYR A 55 -14.67 -20.10 -24.94
CA TYR A 55 -13.26 -19.78 -24.83
C TYR A 55 -13.10 -18.36 -25.34
N LEU A 56 -12.48 -17.51 -24.55
CA LEU A 56 -12.24 -16.12 -24.94
C LEU A 56 -10.83 -16.00 -25.50
N ARG A 57 -10.72 -15.46 -26.71
CA ARG A 57 -9.43 -15.23 -27.36
C ARG A 57 -8.69 -14.07 -26.67
N GLU A 58 -7.38 -14.17 -26.52
CA GLU A 58 -6.56 -13.17 -25.81
C GLU A 58 -6.70 -11.76 -26.39
N GLU A 59 -6.79 -11.62 -27.71
CA GLU A 59 -6.93 -10.32 -28.37
C GLU A 59 -8.24 -9.63 -27.98
N GLN A 60 -9.37 -10.37 -27.92
CA GLN A 60 -10.66 -9.82 -27.50
C GLN A 60 -10.66 -9.45 -26.02
N LEU A 61 -10.05 -10.28 -25.18
CA LEU A 61 -9.89 -9.99 -23.76
C LEU A 61 -9.03 -8.74 -23.55
N THR A 62 -7.96 -8.60 -24.33
CA THR A 62 -7.05 -7.45 -24.30
C THR A 62 -7.78 -6.17 -24.69
N GLU A 63 -8.58 -6.20 -25.76
CA GLU A 63 -9.39 -5.05 -26.19
C GLU A 63 -10.41 -4.62 -25.13
N GLN A 64 -11.10 -5.59 -24.50
CA GLN A 64 -12.00 -5.29 -23.39
C GLN A 64 -11.25 -4.61 -22.24
N ILE A 65 -10.12 -5.17 -21.80
CA ILE A 65 -9.32 -4.60 -20.71
C ILE A 65 -8.84 -3.19 -21.06
N LYS A 66 -8.36 -2.96 -22.29
CA LYS A 66 -7.94 -1.63 -22.77
C LYS A 66 -9.08 -0.63 -22.70
N SER A 67 -10.28 -1.00 -23.14
CA SER A 67 -11.45 -0.10 -23.09
C SER A 67 -11.81 0.34 -21.67
N PHE A 68 -11.56 -0.51 -20.67
CA PHE A 68 -11.75 -0.16 -19.25
C PHE A 68 -10.60 0.71 -18.74
N LEU A 69 -9.35 0.37 -19.06
CA LEU A 69 -8.17 1.14 -18.66
C LEU A 69 -8.18 2.57 -19.23
N GLN A 70 -8.69 2.77 -20.44
CA GLN A 70 -8.85 4.08 -21.06
C GLN A 70 -9.68 5.03 -20.19
N LYS A 71 -10.79 4.54 -19.61
CA LYS A 71 -11.72 5.35 -18.81
C LYS A 71 -11.10 5.91 -17.53
N VAL A 72 -10.06 5.27 -17.03
CA VAL A 72 -9.38 5.65 -15.79
C VAL A 72 -7.97 6.19 -16.03
N SER A 73 -7.51 6.22 -17.28
CA SER A 73 -6.16 6.64 -17.62
C SER A 73 -5.97 8.15 -17.50
N LEU A 74 -4.77 8.58 -17.08
CA LEU A 74 -4.40 9.98 -16.98
C LEU A 74 -3.48 10.39 -18.12
N SER A 75 -3.81 11.49 -18.79
CA SER A 75 -2.95 12.09 -19.80
C SER A 75 -1.58 12.45 -19.22
N SER A 76 -0.54 12.48 -20.04
CA SER A 76 0.81 12.88 -19.58
C SER A 76 0.84 14.32 -19.05
N GLN A 77 -0.05 15.19 -19.55
CA GLN A 77 -0.17 16.56 -19.05
C GLN A 77 -0.79 16.59 -17.65
N ASP A 78 -1.89 15.87 -17.44
CA ASP A 78 -2.60 15.89 -16.15
C ASP A 78 -1.83 15.11 -15.09
N THR A 79 -1.15 14.03 -15.48
CA THR A 79 -0.20 13.31 -14.61
C THR A 79 0.85 14.27 -14.03
N LYS A 80 1.46 15.14 -14.87
CA LYS A 80 2.43 16.12 -14.41
C LYS A 80 1.82 17.13 -13.44
N LYS A 81 0.59 17.60 -13.69
CA LYS A 81 -0.11 18.52 -12.77
C LYS A 81 -0.36 17.87 -11.41
N VAL A 82 -0.84 16.63 -11.39
CA VAL A 82 -1.12 15.89 -10.15
C VAL A 82 0.17 15.63 -9.38
N LEU A 83 1.25 15.23 -10.05
CA LEU A 83 2.55 15.02 -9.40
C LEU A 83 3.11 16.31 -8.79
N ALA A 84 2.98 17.45 -9.49
CA ALA A 84 3.41 18.74 -8.96
C ALA A 84 2.58 19.18 -7.74
N ALA A 85 1.27 18.90 -7.74
CA ALA A 85 0.41 19.14 -6.58
C ALA A 85 0.84 18.26 -5.39
N LEU A 86 1.09 16.96 -5.62
CA LEU A 86 1.57 16.03 -4.59
C LEU A 86 2.92 16.46 -3.99
N GLU A 87 3.84 16.98 -4.81
CA GLU A 87 5.13 17.51 -4.32
C GLU A 87 4.93 18.74 -3.41
N THR A 88 4.00 19.62 -3.77
CA THR A 88 3.65 20.80 -2.96
C THR A 88 3.02 20.38 -1.63
N GLU A 89 2.07 19.44 -1.66
CA GLU A 89 1.45 18.88 -0.46
C GLU A 89 2.46 18.14 0.41
N GLN A 90 3.42 17.44 -0.18
CA GLN A 90 4.49 16.76 0.54
C GLN A 90 5.33 17.75 1.35
N GLU A 91 5.73 18.89 0.76
CA GLU A 91 6.54 19.88 1.45
C GLU A 91 5.77 20.51 2.62
N GLN A 92 4.49 20.82 2.41
CA GLN A 92 3.60 21.31 3.47
C GLN A 92 3.44 20.26 4.59
N ALA A 93 3.21 19.00 4.24
CA ALA A 93 3.06 17.91 5.20
C ALA A 93 4.36 17.65 5.98
N LYS A 94 5.53 17.74 5.36
CA LYS A 94 6.84 17.69 6.04
C LYS A 94 6.99 18.82 7.05
N GLN A 95 6.66 20.04 6.65
CA GLN A 95 6.76 21.21 7.53
C GLN A 95 5.80 21.09 8.73
N GLN A 96 4.57 20.65 8.50
CA GLN A 96 3.58 20.42 9.56
C GLN A 96 3.99 19.26 10.49
N ALA A 97 4.52 18.17 9.94
CA ALA A 97 5.02 17.06 10.74
C ALA A 97 6.18 17.50 11.62
N ARG A 98 7.13 18.28 11.07
CA ARG A 98 8.26 18.81 11.82
C ARG A 98 7.81 19.72 12.96
N SER A 99 6.94 20.69 12.70
CA SER A 99 6.44 21.59 13.74
C SER A 99 5.64 20.84 14.82
N LYS A 100 4.91 19.79 14.44
CA LYS A 100 4.20 18.94 15.38
C LYS A 100 5.15 18.12 16.26
N ILE A 101 6.20 17.54 15.68
CA ILE A 101 7.24 16.80 16.41
C ILE A 101 7.97 17.74 17.38
N GLU A 102 8.34 18.96 16.96
CA GLU A 102 8.98 19.96 17.81
C GLU A 102 8.07 20.32 19.00
N SER A 103 6.78 20.56 18.75
CA SER A 103 5.78 20.81 19.81
C SER A 103 5.63 19.63 20.79
N LEU A 104 5.63 18.39 20.30
CA LEU A 104 5.56 17.20 21.16
C LEU A 104 6.84 17.01 21.99
N LYS A 105 8.02 17.30 21.42
CA LYS A 105 9.31 17.26 22.13
C LYS A 105 9.37 18.31 23.25
N GLU A 106 8.83 19.50 23.00
CA GLU A 106 8.68 20.53 24.04
C GLU A 106 7.75 20.08 25.18
N GLN A 107 6.59 19.50 24.86
CA GLN A 107 5.69 18.92 25.87
C GLN A 107 6.36 17.80 26.67
N LEU A 108 7.14 16.95 26.02
CA LEU A 108 7.90 15.88 26.68
C LEU A 108 8.92 16.46 27.67
N SER A 109 9.68 17.48 27.26
CA SER A 109 10.65 18.19 28.12
C SER A 109 9.97 18.80 29.36
N GLN A 110 8.78 19.38 29.19
CA GLN A 110 8.00 19.92 30.30
C GLN A 110 7.55 18.83 31.28
N VAL A 111 7.14 17.66 30.80
CA VAL A 111 6.79 16.52 31.64
C VAL A 111 8.01 15.98 32.38
N GLU A 112 9.17 15.89 31.73
CA GLU A 112 10.42 15.47 32.36
C GLU A 112 10.88 16.45 33.44
N THR A 113 10.75 17.76 33.19
CA THR A 113 11.02 18.80 34.19
C THR A 113 10.08 18.69 35.40
N LYS A 114 8.79 18.39 35.17
CA LYS A 114 7.82 18.15 36.25
C LYS A 114 8.17 16.90 37.06
N LEU A 115 8.62 15.83 36.41
CA LEU A 115 9.09 14.61 37.09
C LEU A 115 10.31 14.88 37.97
N ALA A 116 11.28 15.67 37.50
CA ALA A 116 12.45 16.07 38.29
C ALA A 116 12.03 16.89 39.52
N LYS A 117 11.19 17.92 39.32
CA LYS A 117 10.67 18.74 40.42
C LYS A 117 9.84 17.93 41.43
N LEU A 118 9.07 16.95 40.96
CA LEU A 118 8.30 16.06 41.84
C LEU A 118 9.22 15.26 42.77
N LEU A 119 10.38 14.82 42.26
CA LEU A 119 11.39 14.15 43.07
C LEU A 119 11.99 15.09 44.12
N ASP A 120 12.35 16.31 43.74
CA ASP A 120 12.90 17.31 44.67
C ASP A 120 11.93 17.64 45.81
N VAL A 121 10.64 17.83 45.50
CA VAL A 121 9.58 18.11 46.50
C VAL A 121 9.37 16.92 47.44
N PHE A 122 9.45 15.69 46.92
CA PHE A 122 9.35 14.49 47.75
C PHE A 122 10.56 14.34 48.68
N LEU A 123 11.78 14.63 48.21
CA LEU A 123 13.00 14.60 49.02
C LEU A 123 13.03 15.71 50.10
N ALA A 124 12.23 16.76 49.94
CA ALA A 124 12.02 17.80 50.94
C ALA A 124 10.94 17.45 51.98
N ASP A 125 10.46 16.19 52.00
CA ASP A 125 9.40 15.68 52.89
C ASP A 125 8.06 16.47 52.80
N ALA A 126 7.83 17.16 51.68
CA ALA A 126 6.64 17.99 51.48
C ALA A 126 5.42 17.23 50.90
N LEU A 127 5.57 15.92 50.63
CA LEU A 127 4.53 15.06 50.04
C LEU A 127 4.49 13.70 50.75
N SER A 128 3.30 13.13 50.87
CA SER A 128 3.17 11.72 51.26
C SER A 128 3.64 10.79 50.14
N THR A 129 4.00 9.55 50.49
CA THR A 129 4.37 8.51 49.53
C THR A 129 3.26 8.18 48.54
N GLU A 130 2.00 8.25 48.99
CA GLU A 130 0.80 7.98 48.18
C GLU A 130 0.57 9.08 47.14
N GLU A 131 0.67 10.36 47.54
CA GLU A 131 0.56 11.50 46.62
C GLU A 131 1.68 11.51 45.58
N TYR A 132 2.91 11.22 46.00
CA TYR A 132 4.05 11.08 45.09
C TYR A 132 3.82 9.97 44.07
N ALA A 133 3.42 8.77 44.52
CA ALA A 133 3.20 7.63 43.66
C ALA A 133 2.11 7.91 42.62
N ALA A 134 0.98 8.49 43.04
CA ALA A 134 -0.12 8.86 42.15
C ALA A 134 0.33 9.86 41.08
N LYS A 135 1.03 10.94 41.48
CA LYS A 135 1.46 11.98 40.53
C LYS A 135 2.57 11.50 39.60
N LYS A 136 3.47 10.66 40.08
CA LYS A 136 4.52 10.03 39.27
C LYS A 136 3.91 9.12 38.20
N GLN A 137 2.91 8.31 38.56
CA GLN A 137 2.24 7.43 37.61
C GLN A 137 1.57 8.24 36.49
N GLU A 138 0.84 9.31 36.83
CA GLU A 138 0.19 10.19 35.85
C GLU A 138 1.20 10.78 34.86
N LEU A 139 2.30 11.36 35.36
CA LEU A 139 3.34 11.96 34.53
C LEU A 139 4.10 10.93 33.69
N MET A 140 4.33 9.71 34.21
CA MET A 140 4.95 8.63 33.45
C MET A 140 4.05 8.12 32.32
N THR A 141 2.73 7.99 32.54
CA THR A 141 1.78 7.65 31.48
C THR A 141 1.76 8.74 30.39
N GLN A 142 1.77 10.02 30.77
CA GLN A 142 1.87 11.13 29.82
C GLN A 142 3.18 11.08 29.02
N LYS A 143 4.31 10.79 29.68
CA LYS A 143 5.62 10.63 29.03
C LYS A 143 5.59 9.55 27.95
N VAL A 144 5.12 8.36 28.30
CA VAL A 144 5.03 7.22 27.36
C VAL A 144 4.13 7.57 26.18
N SER A 145 2.95 8.16 26.43
CA SER A 145 2.04 8.55 25.34
C SER A 145 2.65 9.59 24.40
N LEU A 146 3.41 10.56 24.92
CA LEU A 146 4.11 11.55 24.09
C LEU A 146 5.23 10.92 23.26
N GLN A 147 6.01 10.01 23.85
CA GLN A 147 7.06 9.28 23.14
C GLN A 147 6.49 8.43 21.99
N GLU A 148 5.42 7.68 22.24
CA GLU A 148 4.74 6.89 21.21
C GLU A 148 4.25 7.76 20.05
N LYS A 149 3.63 8.91 20.35
CA LYS A 149 3.19 9.87 19.33
C LYS A 149 4.35 10.37 18.49
N ILE A 150 5.47 10.75 19.11
CA ILE A 150 6.66 11.21 18.40
C ILE A 150 7.17 10.11 17.45
N THR A 151 7.30 8.88 17.94
CA THR A 151 7.77 7.75 17.11
C THR A 151 6.83 7.45 15.95
N ASP A 152 5.52 7.50 16.16
CA ASP A 152 4.53 7.26 15.10
C ASP A 152 4.61 8.32 14.00
N PHE A 153 4.75 9.60 14.36
CA PHE A 153 4.94 10.67 13.38
C PHE A 153 6.28 10.58 12.64
N GLU A 154 7.37 10.22 13.34
CA GLU A 154 8.70 10.05 12.72
C GLU A 154 8.75 8.86 11.75
N GLN A 155 8.04 7.76 12.03
CA GLN A 155 8.06 6.55 11.19
C GLN A 155 7.00 6.54 10.08
N LYS A 156 5.79 7.05 10.33
CA LYS A 156 4.63 6.85 9.43
C LYS A 156 4.10 8.11 8.78
N GLY A 157 4.55 9.30 9.23
CA GLY A 157 3.90 10.59 8.91
C GLY A 157 3.68 10.86 7.41
N LEU A 158 4.53 10.32 6.54
CA LEU A 158 4.48 10.55 5.09
C LEU A 158 4.43 9.25 4.27
N SER A 159 4.15 8.11 4.91
CA SER A 159 4.19 6.79 4.27
C SER A 159 3.18 6.59 3.12
N TRP A 160 2.12 7.40 3.07
CA TRP A 160 1.08 7.30 2.04
C TRP A 160 1.44 7.99 0.71
N LEU A 161 2.43 8.89 0.70
CA LEU A 161 2.75 9.71 -0.47
C LEU A 161 3.36 8.90 -1.62
N GLU A 162 4.25 7.96 -1.33
CA GLU A 162 4.84 7.10 -2.38
C GLU A 162 3.77 6.21 -3.04
N PRO A 163 2.88 5.51 -2.30
CA PRO A 163 1.73 4.82 -2.89
C PRO A 163 0.85 5.72 -3.76
N ALA A 164 0.59 6.95 -3.34
CA ALA A 164 -0.17 7.91 -4.14
C ALA A 164 0.55 8.28 -5.44
N ARG A 165 1.87 8.48 -5.38
CA ARG A 165 2.71 8.77 -6.55
C ARG A 165 2.73 7.59 -7.53
N GLU A 166 2.96 6.39 -7.03
CA GLU A 166 2.92 5.15 -7.81
C GLU A 166 1.56 4.94 -8.48
N PHE A 167 0.48 5.20 -7.75
CA PHE A 167 -0.86 5.12 -8.30
C PHE A 167 -1.05 6.08 -9.48
N VAL A 168 -0.68 7.36 -9.33
CA VAL A 168 -0.78 8.34 -10.43
C VAL A 168 0.07 7.94 -11.64
N LEU A 169 1.28 7.43 -11.41
CA LEU A 169 2.14 6.92 -12.49
C LEU A 169 1.52 5.70 -13.20
N SER A 170 0.86 4.81 -12.45
CA SER A 170 0.16 3.65 -13.02
C SER A 170 -0.99 4.05 -13.95
N LEU A 171 -1.73 5.13 -13.61
CA LEU A 171 -2.79 5.68 -14.45
C LEU A 171 -2.24 6.27 -15.75
N ASN A 172 -1.03 6.85 -15.72
CA ASN A 172 -0.37 7.31 -16.94
C ASN A 172 0.15 6.16 -17.81
N GLN A 173 0.64 5.09 -17.19
CA GLN A 173 1.08 3.89 -17.91
C GLN A 173 -0.10 3.24 -18.64
N ALA A 174 -1.29 3.23 -18.04
CA ALA A 174 -2.51 2.79 -18.71
C ALA A 174 -2.81 3.61 -19.98
N ALA A 175 -2.58 4.93 -19.98
CA ALA A 175 -2.72 5.76 -21.18
C ALA A 175 -1.71 5.36 -22.27
N LYS A 176 -0.44 5.14 -21.91
CA LYS A 176 0.61 4.76 -22.86
C LYS A 176 0.40 3.39 -23.49
N LEU A 177 -0.13 2.42 -22.73
CA LEU A 177 -0.47 1.08 -23.24
C LEU A 177 -1.58 1.12 -24.32
N VAL A 178 -2.40 2.17 -24.30
CA VAL A 178 -3.41 2.42 -25.33
C VAL A 178 -2.76 3.04 -26.57
N GLU A 179 -1.81 3.96 -26.40
CA GLU A 179 -1.12 4.65 -27.50
C GLU A 179 -0.10 3.74 -28.23
N SER A 180 0.48 2.75 -27.55
CA SER A 180 1.56 1.91 -28.09
C SER A 180 1.12 0.81 -29.07
N GLU A 181 -0.17 0.72 -29.43
CA GLU A 181 -0.63 -0.17 -30.51
C GLU A 181 -1.04 0.62 -31.75
N ASN A 182 -0.05 0.88 -32.60
CA ASN A 182 -0.20 1.18 -34.03
C ASN A 182 1.11 0.87 -34.78
N LYS A 183 1.70 -0.30 -34.54
CA LYS A 183 2.68 -0.95 -35.44
C LYS A 183 2.58 -2.47 -35.35
#